data_AF-A0A2N3BMM2-F1
#
_entry.id   AF-A0A2N3BMM2-F1
#
_cell.length_a   1.000
_cell.length_b   1.000
_cell.length_c   1.000
_cell.angle_alpha   90.00
_cell.angle_beta   90.00
_cell.angle_gamma   90.00
#
_symmetry.space_group_name_H-M   'P 1'
#
loop_
_entity.id
_entity.type
_entity.pdbx_description
1 polymer ?
#
loop_
_entity_poly.entity_id
_entity_poly.type
_entity_poly.pdbx_seq_one_letter_code
_entity_poly.pdbx_strand_id
1 'polypeptide(L)'
;MDAVMGLGGAGPQAGDDSGGGGETAQGAGRAGPPGAIALHLYLTRRMALRHGVSLSQAMRQGILARADFADMVSNCRVCPGAPERCRDLIEDHDAAAVAPDWCANRTILEGLRGLV
;
A
#
# COMPACT_ATOMS: atom_id res chain seq x y z
N MET A 1 31.87 -57.76 -14.90
CA MET A 1 31.07 -56.63 -14.38
C MET A 1 31.11 -56.74 -12.86
N ASP A 2 32.25 -56.37 -12.28
CA ASP A 2 32.43 -56.28 -10.83
C ASP A 2 33.69 -55.46 -10.52
N ALA A 3 33.74 -54.95 -9.29
CA ALA A 3 34.84 -54.27 -8.60
C ALA A 3 35.09 -52.76 -8.86
N VAL A 4 34.52 -52.01 -7.90
CA VAL A 4 34.99 -50.77 -7.29
C VAL A 4 36.51 -50.70 -7.01
N MET A 5 37.12 -49.52 -7.17
CA MET A 5 38.03 -48.83 -6.21
C MET A 5 38.79 -47.67 -6.88
N GLY A 6 38.82 -46.52 -6.22
CA GLY A 6 39.63 -45.37 -6.63
C GLY A 6 39.39 -44.14 -5.76
N LEU A 7 39.81 -44.22 -4.50
CA LEU A 7 39.82 -43.13 -3.52
C LEU A 7 40.98 -42.16 -3.79
N GLY A 8 40.73 -40.86 -3.64
CA GLY A 8 41.75 -39.80 -3.53
C GLY A 8 41.17 -38.46 -3.95
N GLY A 9 41.22 -37.36 -3.20
CA GLY A 9 41.86 -37.07 -1.93
C GLY A 9 41.28 -35.76 -1.36
N ALA A 10 41.63 -35.49 -0.12
CA ALA A 10 41.17 -34.37 0.70
C ALA A 10 41.82 -33.02 0.35
N GLY A 11 41.11 -31.93 0.68
CA GLY A 11 41.71 -30.62 0.90
C GLY A 11 40.70 -29.47 0.86
N PRO A 12 40.31 -28.87 2.00
CA PRO A 12 39.40 -27.72 2.05
C PRO A 12 40.17 -26.41 1.83
N GLN A 13 39.58 -25.47 1.09
CA GLN A 13 40.06 -24.11 1.01
C GLN A 13 38.89 -23.15 1.22
N ALA A 14 39.15 -22.21 2.13
CA ALA A 14 38.26 -21.23 2.70
C ALA A 14 37.71 -20.24 1.67
N GLY A 15 36.57 -19.66 2.04
CA GLY A 15 35.84 -18.65 1.28
C GLY A 15 34.69 -18.14 2.15
N ASP A 16 35.05 -17.62 3.32
CA ASP A 16 34.24 -16.77 4.17
C ASP A 16 33.93 -15.45 3.44
N ASP A 17 32.85 -15.42 2.66
CA ASP A 17 32.24 -14.17 2.22
C ASP A 17 31.09 -13.80 3.16
N SER A 18 31.48 -13.15 4.25
CA SER A 18 30.56 -12.43 5.13
C SER A 18 30.16 -11.11 4.47
N GLY A 19 29.13 -11.13 3.62
CA GLY A 19 28.27 -9.97 3.36
C GLY A 19 26.90 -10.28 3.98
N GLY A 20 26.45 -9.70 5.09
CA GLY A 20 26.64 -8.33 5.51
C GLY A 20 25.49 -7.46 4.98
N GLY A 21 24.29 -7.64 5.55
CA GLY A 21 23.27 -6.59 5.70
C GLY A 21 22.56 -6.12 4.44
N GLY A 22 21.29 -6.48 4.31
CA GLY A 22 20.37 -5.88 3.35
C GLY A 22 19.01 -6.49 3.55
N GLU A 23 18.28 -5.93 4.51
CA GLU A 23 16.89 -6.21 4.84
C GLU A 23 16.10 -6.63 3.60
N THR A 24 15.31 -7.69 3.72
CA THR A 24 14.33 -8.06 2.70
C THR A 24 13.43 -6.85 2.47
N ALA A 25 13.75 -6.05 1.44
CA ALA A 25 12.88 -5.03 0.91
C ALA A 25 11.61 -5.77 0.53
N GLN A 26 10.63 -5.63 1.40
CA GLN A 26 9.25 -6.04 1.25
C GLN A 26 8.90 -5.88 -0.23
N GLY A 27 8.60 -7.00 -0.89
CA GLY A 27 8.48 -7.06 -2.34
C GLY A 27 7.64 -5.92 -2.90
N ALA A 28 8.31 -4.96 -3.53
CA ALA A 28 7.71 -4.17 -4.59
C ALA A 28 7.52 -5.11 -5.77
N GLY A 29 6.57 -6.04 -5.64
CA GLY A 29 6.04 -6.77 -6.77
C GLY A 29 5.64 -5.72 -7.79
N ARG A 30 6.19 -5.80 -9.00
CA ARG A 30 5.77 -4.98 -10.13
C ARG A 30 4.28 -5.19 -10.34
N ALA A 31 3.49 -4.36 -9.67
CA ALA A 31 2.06 -4.27 -9.89
C ALA A 31 1.92 -3.77 -11.33
N GLY A 32 1.37 -4.60 -12.20
CA GLY A 32 0.76 -4.09 -13.43
C GLY A 32 -0.23 -2.98 -13.07
N PRO A 33 -0.60 -2.12 -14.04
CA PRO A 33 -1.48 -1.00 -13.76
C PRO A 33 -2.71 -1.53 -13.02
N PRO A 34 -3.02 -1.02 -11.82
CA PRO A 34 -4.22 -1.45 -11.13
C PRO A 34 -5.40 -1.23 -12.08
N GLY A 35 -6.22 -2.27 -12.30
CA GLY A 35 -7.48 -2.08 -13.00
C GLY A 35 -8.26 -0.92 -12.36
N ALA A 36 -9.13 -0.25 -13.11
CA ALA A 36 -9.72 1.03 -12.69
C ALA A 36 -10.22 1.02 -11.23
N ILE A 37 -10.86 -0.07 -10.77
CA ILE A 37 -11.31 -0.19 -9.37
C ILE A 37 -10.19 -0.26 -8.33
N ALA A 38 -9.10 -0.99 -8.60
CA ALA A 38 -7.98 -1.15 -7.68
C ALA A 38 -7.24 0.18 -7.46
N LEU A 39 -7.18 1.02 -8.51
CA LEU A 39 -6.64 2.37 -8.40
C LEU A 39 -7.46 3.20 -7.41
N HIS A 40 -8.78 3.25 -7.57
CA HIS A 40 -9.64 4.05 -6.70
C HIS A 40 -9.71 3.50 -5.27
N LEU A 41 -9.60 2.18 -5.08
CA LEU A 41 -9.44 1.59 -3.75
C LEU A 41 -8.17 2.10 -3.04
N TYR A 42 -7.06 2.14 -3.76
CA TYR A 42 -5.79 2.66 -3.25
C TYR A 42 -5.90 4.16 -2.93
N LEU A 43 -6.37 4.96 -3.89
CA LEU A 43 -6.49 6.42 -3.74
C LEU A 43 -7.41 6.79 -2.56
N THR A 44 -8.58 6.16 -2.43
CA THR A 44 -9.50 6.44 -1.31
C THR A 44 -8.83 6.20 0.04
N ARG A 45 -8.09 5.10 0.21
CA ARG A 45 -7.40 4.80 1.47
C ARG A 45 -6.24 5.76 1.74
N ARG A 46 -5.43 6.05 0.74
CA ARG A 46 -4.27 6.93 0.89
C ARG A 46 -4.68 8.38 1.13
N MET A 47 -5.74 8.84 0.46
CA MET A 47 -6.32 10.16 0.70
C MET A 47 -6.84 10.28 2.13
N ALA A 48 -7.55 9.26 2.63
CA ALA A 48 -7.99 9.27 4.03
C ALA A 48 -6.82 9.33 5.03
N LEU A 49 -5.75 8.53 4.81
CA LEU A 49 -4.56 8.55 5.66
C LEU A 49 -3.82 9.89 5.62
N ARG A 50 -3.69 10.49 4.44
CA ARG A 50 -3.15 11.86 4.24
C ARG A 50 -3.90 12.90 5.06
N HIS A 51 -5.16 12.60 5.37
CA HIS A 51 -6.09 13.38 6.17
C HIS A 51 -6.22 12.87 7.62
N GLY A 52 -5.29 12.04 8.09
CA GLY A 52 -5.29 11.55 9.46
C GLY A 52 -6.47 10.63 9.80
N VAL A 53 -7.14 10.06 8.79
CA VAL A 53 -8.28 9.15 8.96
C VAL A 53 -7.88 7.74 8.56
N SER A 54 -7.94 6.80 9.51
CA SER A 54 -7.74 5.38 9.22
C SER A 54 -9.07 4.69 8.91
N LEU A 55 -9.44 4.56 7.63
CA LEU A 55 -10.69 3.88 7.22
C LEU A 55 -10.73 2.41 7.69
N SER A 56 -9.59 1.74 7.73
CA SER A 56 -9.49 0.38 8.27
C SER A 56 -9.84 0.35 9.75
N GLN A 57 -9.40 1.34 10.54
CA GLN A 57 -9.76 1.45 11.95
C GLN A 57 -11.25 1.80 12.12
N ALA A 58 -11.79 2.73 11.34
CA ALA A 58 -13.21 3.07 11.34
C ALA A 58 -14.09 1.85 11.06
N MET A 59 -13.72 1.02 10.09
CA MET A 59 -14.43 -0.22 9.81
C MET A 59 -14.29 -1.26 10.93
N ARG A 60 -13.12 -1.37 11.56
CA ARG A 60 -12.92 -2.29 12.70
C ARG A 60 -13.73 -1.87 13.94
N GLN A 61 -13.86 -0.58 14.17
CA GLN A 61 -14.61 -0.01 15.30
C GLN A 61 -16.12 0.09 15.03
N GLY A 62 -16.57 -0.25 13.83
CA GLY A 62 -17.99 -0.16 13.44
C GLY A 62 -18.48 1.27 13.17
N ILE A 63 -17.58 2.25 13.14
CA ILE A 63 -17.88 3.66 12.83
C ILE A 63 -18.20 3.82 11.34
N LEU A 64 -17.55 3.03 10.48
CA LEU A 64 -17.77 3.01 9.03
C LEU A 64 -18.22 1.61 8.60
N ALA A 65 -19.38 1.47 7.96
CA ALA A 65 -19.77 0.18 7.41
C ALA A 65 -18.96 -0.16 6.15
N ARG A 66 -18.82 -1.46 5.85
CA ARG A 66 -18.15 -1.90 4.61
C ARG A 66 -18.89 -1.45 3.35
N ALA A 67 -20.22 -1.36 3.42
CA ALA A 67 -21.06 -0.84 2.34
C ALA A 67 -20.75 0.64 2.10
N ASP A 68 -20.74 1.46 3.15
CA ASP A 68 -20.37 2.88 3.06
C ASP A 68 -18.94 3.07 2.50
N PHE A 69 -17.98 2.21 2.90
CA PHE A 69 -16.65 2.23 2.29
C PHE A 69 -16.67 1.89 0.79
N ALA A 70 -17.50 0.94 0.35
CA ALA A 70 -17.68 0.64 -1.07
C ALA A 70 -18.31 1.83 -1.83
N ASP A 71 -19.23 2.55 -1.19
CA ASP A 71 -19.82 3.77 -1.75
C ASP A 71 -18.78 4.89 -1.87
N MET A 72 -17.90 5.06 -0.88
CA MET A 72 -16.77 6.00 -0.96
C MET A 72 -15.87 5.70 -2.17
N VAL A 73 -15.62 4.43 -2.46
CA VAL A 73 -14.82 4.03 -3.63
C VAL A 73 -15.57 4.31 -4.93
N SER A 74 -16.87 4.04 -4.97
CA SER A 74 -17.73 4.35 -6.12
C SER A 74 -17.78 5.85 -6.40
N ASN A 75 -17.91 6.67 -5.37
CA ASN A 75 -17.87 8.14 -5.47
C ASN A 75 -16.50 8.65 -5.96
N CYS A 76 -15.41 8.04 -5.48
CA CYS A 76 -14.06 8.38 -5.94
C CYS A 76 -13.86 8.12 -7.45
N ARG A 77 -14.49 7.08 -8.00
CA ARG A 77 -14.38 6.73 -9.44
C ARG A 77 -14.97 7.78 -10.38
N VAL A 78 -15.98 8.51 -9.91
CA VAL A 78 -16.72 9.50 -10.71
C VAL A 78 -16.45 10.93 -10.26
N CYS A 79 -15.52 11.12 -9.31
CA CYS A 79 -15.19 12.46 -8.83
C CYS A 79 -14.49 13.27 -9.94
N PRO A 80 -14.61 14.61 -9.92
CA PRO A 80 -13.98 15.47 -10.92
C PRO A 80 -12.45 15.54 -10.80
N GLY A 81 -11.87 14.97 -9.73
CA GLY A 81 -10.43 14.91 -9.52
C GLY A 81 -9.76 13.89 -10.43
N ALA A 82 -8.82 14.34 -11.26
CA ALA A 82 -7.95 13.45 -12.02
C ALA A 82 -7.10 12.58 -11.07
N PRO A 83 -6.94 11.27 -11.33
CA PRO A 83 -6.14 10.37 -10.48
C PRO A 83 -4.72 10.88 -10.19
N GLU A 84 -4.11 11.60 -11.12
CA GLU A 84 -2.78 12.20 -11.01
C GLU A 84 -2.75 13.24 -9.89
N ARG A 85 -3.76 14.12 -9.82
CA ARG A 85 -3.87 15.11 -8.74
C ARG A 85 -4.01 14.45 -7.37
N CYS A 86 -4.70 13.31 -7.31
CA CYS A 86 -4.78 12.52 -6.08
C CYS A 86 -3.42 11.95 -5.69
N ARG A 87 -2.64 11.43 -6.67
CA ARG A 87 -1.31 10.86 -6.47
C ARG A 87 -0.33 11.90 -5.95
N ASP A 88 -0.26 13.05 -6.61
CA ASP A 88 0.62 14.15 -6.22
C ASP A 88 0.35 14.56 -4.76
N LEU A 89 -0.93 14.63 -4.38
CA LEU A 89 -1.32 15.01 -3.03
C LEU A 89 -0.99 13.95 -1.97
N ILE A 90 -1.11 12.65 -2.27
CA ILE A 90 -0.83 11.57 -1.29
C ILE A 90 0.67 11.25 -1.16
N GLU A 91 1.48 11.70 -2.11
CA GLU A 91 2.94 11.59 -2.10
C GLU A 91 3.59 12.77 -1.37
N ASP A 92 2.93 13.93 -1.34
CA ASP A 92 3.28 15.03 -0.47
C ASP A 92 3.27 14.60 1.02
N HIS A 93 4.39 14.88 1.69
CA HIS A 93 4.72 14.38 3.03
C HIS A 93 4.13 15.20 4.17
N ASP A 94 3.67 16.42 3.91
CA ASP A 94 2.98 17.20 4.95
C ASP A 94 1.65 16.54 5.30
N ALA A 95 1.00 16.89 6.42
CA ALA A 95 -0.36 16.46 6.73
C ALA A 95 -1.36 17.57 6.33
N ALA A 96 -2.43 17.22 5.65
CA ALA A 96 -3.36 18.14 5.03
C ALA A 96 -4.58 18.05 5.92
N ALA A 97 -4.81 19.12 6.67
CA ALA A 97 -5.92 19.22 7.59
C ALA A 97 -7.28 19.09 6.90
N VAL A 98 -7.34 19.27 5.56
CA VAL A 98 -8.60 19.34 4.82
C VAL A 98 -8.47 18.60 3.48
N ALA A 99 -9.49 17.83 3.11
CA ALA A 99 -9.56 17.21 1.81
C ALA A 99 -9.90 18.25 0.73
N PRO A 100 -9.33 18.17 -0.49
CA PRO A 100 -9.60 19.17 -1.51
C PRO A 100 -11.09 19.32 -1.83
N ASP A 101 -11.53 20.52 -2.23
CA ASP A 101 -12.94 20.79 -2.55
C ASP A 101 -13.50 19.91 -3.67
N TRP A 102 -12.64 19.41 -4.56
CA TRP A 102 -13.00 18.51 -5.65
C TRP A 102 -13.12 17.03 -5.23
N CYS A 103 -12.71 16.68 -4.01
CA CYS A 103 -12.76 15.31 -3.52
C CYS A 103 -14.21 14.95 -3.14
N ALA A 104 -14.81 14.00 -3.87
CA ALA A 104 -16.18 13.54 -3.59
C ALA A 104 -16.36 12.93 -2.19
N ASN A 105 -15.28 12.49 -1.55
CA ASN A 105 -15.31 11.93 -0.20
C ASN A 105 -15.01 12.97 0.89
N ARG A 106 -14.82 14.24 0.55
CA ARG A 106 -14.41 15.29 1.49
C ARG A 106 -15.25 15.30 2.77
N THR A 107 -16.58 15.41 2.63
CA THR A 107 -17.49 15.50 3.78
C THR A 107 -17.41 14.27 4.68
N ILE A 108 -17.29 13.07 4.09
CA ILE A 108 -17.19 11.82 4.86
C ILE A 108 -15.85 11.78 5.60
N LEU A 109 -14.75 12.15 4.94
CA LEU A 109 -13.43 12.19 5.56
C LEU A 109 -13.39 13.19 6.69
N GLU A 110 -13.97 14.38 6.52
CA GLU A 110 -14.10 15.38 7.58
C GLU A 110 -14.91 14.87 8.76
N GLY A 111 -16.03 14.18 8.53
CA GLY A 111 -16.86 13.59 9.58
C GLY A 111 -16.17 12.47 10.36
N LEU A 112 -15.21 11.77 9.75
CA LEU A 112 -14.43 10.72 10.41
C LEU A 112 -13.21 11.25 11.19
N ARG A 113 -12.79 12.49 10.94
CA ARG A 113 -11.63 13.07 11.65
C ARG A 113 -11.90 13.16 13.15
N GLY A 114 -10.90 12.80 13.93
CA GLY A 114 -10.98 12.80 15.40
C GLY A 114 -11.76 11.63 15.99
N LEU A 115 -12.37 10.78 15.14
CA LEU A 115 -12.97 9.51 15.57
C LEU A 115 -11.98 8.35 15.43
N VAL A 116 -11.05 8.41 14.47
CA VAL A 116 -10.13 7.32 14.09
C VAL A 116 -8.76 7.77 13.64
#